data_AF-A0A133XYF5-F1
#
_entry.id   AF-A0A133XYF5-F1
#
_cell.length_a   1.000
_cell.length_b   1.000
_cell.length_c   1.000
_cell.angle_alpha   90.00
_cell.angle_beta   90.00
_cell.angle_gamma   90.00
#
_symmetry.space_group_name_H-M   'P 1'
#
loop_
_entity.id
_entity.type
_entity.pdbx_description
1 polymer ?
#
loop_
_entity_poly.entity_id
_entity_poly.type
_entity_poly.pdbx_seq_one_letter_code
_entity_poly.pdbx_strand_id
1 'polypeptide(L)'
;MVAATLHADEETPHIHATVVPIVTGERRKARQEAEKGKRKYKTKKNKIRLCADDLLTPKKLEEYQTSYAEQMRPFGLSRGVQGSEAKHRTNMEYYKELLKETKQKQLEEEELIQKVRELEKQAGKLRVKGTLYSLFGNSELDKAEQRIEE
;
A
#
# COMPACT_ATOMS: atom_id res chain seq x y z
N MET A 1 28.67 -12.85 9.62
CA MET A 1 28.71 -13.23 8.20
C MET A 1 27.38 -12.83 7.57
N VAL A 2 27.44 -12.22 6.39
CA VAL A 2 26.26 -11.79 5.62
C VAL A 2 26.41 -12.39 4.22
N ALA A 3 25.34 -12.97 3.70
CA ALA A 3 25.25 -13.37 2.30
C ALA A 3 24.17 -12.49 1.64
N ALA A 4 24.43 -11.97 0.45
CA ALA A 4 23.48 -11.14 -0.27
C ALA A 4 23.39 -11.58 -1.74
N THR A 5 22.17 -11.70 -2.24
CA THR A 5 21.86 -12.05 -3.63
C THR A 5 21.01 -10.93 -4.23
N LEU A 6 21.40 -10.43 -5.40
CA LEU A 6 20.65 -9.41 -6.14
C LEU A 6 19.81 -10.09 -7.22
N HIS A 7 18.52 -9.77 -7.25
CA HIS A 7 17.60 -10.10 -8.33
C HIS A 7 17.31 -8.84 -9.12
N ALA A 8 17.57 -8.89 -10.43
CA ALA A 8 17.38 -7.77 -11.36
C ALA A 8 16.63 -8.20 -12.64
N ASP A 9 16.10 -9.42 -12.62
CA ASP A 9 15.33 -10.09 -13.67
C ASP A 9 13.81 -9.98 -13.48
N GLU A 10 13.37 -9.39 -12.36
CA GLU A 10 11.97 -9.14 -12.03
C GLU A 10 11.55 -7.68 -12.30
N GLU A 11 10.26 -7.38 -12.12
CA GLU A 11 9.69 -6.04 -12.33
C GLU A 11 10.36 -4.97 -11.45
N THR A 12 10.75 -5.32 -10.23
CA THR A 12 11.51 -4.43 -9.34
C THR A 12 12.79 -5.13 -8.86
N PRO A 13 13.98 -4.54 -9.09
CA PRO A 13 15.22 -5.14 -8.64
C PRO A 13 15.30 -5.11 -7.11
N HIS A 14 15.60 -6.25 -6.48
CA HIS A 14 15.63 -6.37 -5.03
C HIS A 14 16.76 -7.28 -4.54
N ILE A 15 17.15 -7.14 -3.27
CA ILE A 15 18.27 -7.88 -2.66
C ILE A 15 17.73 -8.79 -1.56
N HIS A 16 18.06 -10.08 -1.62
CA HIS A 16 17.90 -11.00 -0.50
C HIS A 16 19.19 -11.05 0.32
N ALA A 17 19.13 -10.54 1.55
CA ALA A 17 20.25 -10.58 2.48
C ALA A 17 19.97 -11.57 3.64
N THR A 18 20.85 -12.56 3.80
CA THR A 18 20.84 -13.49 4.94
C THR A 18 21.93 -13.10 5.93
N VAL A 19 21.52 -12.76 7.16
CA VAL A 19 22.42 -12.30 8.22
C VAL A 19 22.49 -13.35 9.33
N VAL A 20 23.72 -13.79 9.67
CA VAL A 20 23.93 -14.70 10.80
C VAL A 20 23.88 -13.92 12.12
N PRO A 21 22.95 -14.22 13.04
CA PRO A 21 22.68 -13.38 14.20
C PRO A 21 23.66 -13.65 15.36
N ILE A 22 24.91 -13.22 15.21
CA ILE A 22 25.97 -13.45 16.21
C ILE A 22 25.88 -12.41 17.33
N VAL A 23 25.78 -12.86 18.58
CA VAL A 23 25.70 -12.01 19.77
C VAL A 23 26.68 -12.52 20.82
N THR A 24 27.33 -11.59 21.52
CA THR A 24 28.18 -11.87 22.68
C THR A 24 27.49 -11.44 23.97
N GLY A 25 27.66 -12.25 25.03
CA GLY A 25 27.15 -11.91 26.35
C GLY A 25 25.84 -12.63 26.72
N GLU A 26 25.33 -12.29 27.90
CA GLU A 26 24.19 -12.98 28.50
C GLU A 26 22.91 -12.77 27.68
N ARG A 27 21.99 -13.75 27.74
CA ARG A 27 20.69 -13.67 27.07
C ARG A 27 19.86 -12.54 27.69
N ARG A 28 19.34 -11.62 26.88
CA ARG A 28 18.52 -10.48 27.35
C ARG A 28 17.40 -10.90 28.30
N LYS A 29 16.74 -12.03 28.03
CA LYS A 29 15.61 -12.56 28.82
C LYS A 29 16.05 -13.34 30.07
N ALA A 30 17.34 -13.65 30.26
CA ALA A 30 17.79 -14.50 31.37
C ALA A 30 17.54 -13.89 32.76
N ARG A 31 17.69 -12.56 32.89
CA ARG A 31 17.44 -11.87 34.17
C ARG A 31 15.97 -11.92 34.55
N GLN A 32 15.08 -11.62 33.60
CA GLN A 32 13.63 -11.67 33.80
C GLN A 32 13.14 -13.11 34.05
N GLU A 33 13.73 -14.12 33.40
CA GLU A 33 13.38 -15.53 33.64
C GLU A 33 13.86 -16.02 35.01
N ALA A 34 14.99 -15.50 35.50
CA ALA A 34 15.50 -15.79 36.84
C ALA A 34 14.62 -15.21 37.94
N GLU A 35 14.15 -13.98 37.76
CA GLU A 35 13.20 -13.32 38.67
C GLU A 35 11.85 -14.06 38.70
N LYS A 36 11.44 -14.69 37.58
CA LYS A 36 10.23 -15.53 37.48
C LYS A 36 10.40 -16.95 38.02
N GLY A 37 11.49 -17.25 38.74
CA GLY A 37 11.69 -18.53 39.43
C GLY A 37 12.01 -19.74 38.53
N LYS A 38 12.36 -19.53 37.25
CA LYS A 38 12.72 -20.65 36.37
C LYS A 38 14.11 -21.21 36.72
N ARG A 39 14.28 -22.52 36.54
CA ARG A 39 15.56 -23.23 36.79
C ARG A 39 16.72 -22.57 36.04
N LYS A 40 17.76 -22.18 36.77
CA LYS A 40 19.01 -21.62 36.22
C LYS A 40 19.98 -22.74 35.83
N TYR A 41 20.36 -22.79 34.56
CA TYR A 41 21.50 -23.57 34.10
C TYR A 41 22.77 -22.70 34.15
N LYS A 42 23.87 -23.23 34.69
CA LYS A 42 25.16 -22.53 34.71
C LYS A 42 25.67 -22.38 33.28
N THR A 43 25.80 -21.15 32.80
CA THR A 43 26.35 -20.84 31.48
C THR A 43 27.67 -20.08 31.61
N LYS A 44 28.59 -20.27 30.66
CA LYS A 44 29.86 -19.54 30.63
C LYS A 44 29.59 -18.06 30.31
N LYS A 45 30.22 -17.15 31.06
CA LYS A 45 30.19 -15.70 30.79
C LYS A 45 30.84 -15.42 29.42
N ASN A 46 30.30 -14.44 28.68
CA ASN A 46 30.83 -13.96 27.40
C ASN A 46 30.95 -15.02 26.28
N LYS A 47 30.10 -16.03 26.28
CA LYS A 47 30.03 -16.99 25.17
C LYS A 47 29.41 -16.34 23.93
N ILE A 48 30.00 -16.61 22.76
CA ILE A 48 29.40 -16.28 21.45
C ILE A 48 28.16 -17.17 21.25
N ARG A 49 27.03 -16.58 20.89
CA ARG A 49 25.77 -17.27 20.63
C ARG A 49 25.11 -16.77 19.35
N LEU A 50 24.26 -17.61 18.77
CA LEU A 50 23.40 -17.23 17.64
C LEU A 50 22.01 -16.90 18.19
N CYS A 51 21.61 -15.62 18.15
CA CYS A 51 20.34 -15.19 18.72
C CYS A 51 19.73 -14.01 17.97
N ALA A 52 18.76 -14.30 17.09
CA ALA A 52 18.02 -13.29 16.36
C ALA A 52 17.16 -12.41 17.29
N ASP A 53 16.59 -12.98 18.36
CA ASP A 53 15.78 -12.27 19.37
C ASP A 53 16.49 -11.04 19.96
N ASP A 54 17.80 -11.09 20.11
CA ASP A 54 18.60 -10.00 20.68
C ASP A 54 19.00 -8.94 19.64
N LEU A 55 18.95 -9.27 18.35
CA LEU A 55 19.28 -8.38 17.23
C LEU A 55 18.05 -7.75 16.57
N LEU A 56 16.97 -8.50 16.43
CA LEU A 56 15.73 -8.14 15.72
C LEU A 56 14.62 -7.77 16.70
N THR A 57 14.95 -6.94 17.68
CA THR A 57 13.95 -6.39 18.62
C THR A 57 13.15 -5.27 17.96
N PRO A 58 11.89 -5.00 18.34
CA PRO A 58 11.09 -3.93 17.74
C PRO A 58 11.80 -2.57 17.68
N LYS A 59 12.43 -2.16 18.79
CA LYS A 59 13.21 -0.91 18.86
C LYS A 59 14.37 -0.88 17.86
N LYS A 60 15.14 -1.97 17.76
CA LYS A 60 16.25 -2.07 16.80
C LYS A 60 15.77 -2.08 15.34
N LEU A 61 14.64 -2.74 15.04
CA LEU A 61 14.07 -2.74 13.70
C LEU A 61 13.65 -1.33 13.28
N GLU A 62 13.10 -0.54 14.21
CA GLU A 62 12.80 0.88 13.96
C GLU A 62 14.08 1.70 13.72
N GLU A 63 15.12 1.51 14.54
CA GLU A 63 16.44 2.13 14.36
C GLU A 63 17.07 1.75 13.00
N TYR A 64 16.95 0.49 12.57
CA TYR A 64 17.45 0.03 11.28
C TYR A 64 16.71 0.68 10.10
N GLN A 65 15.39 0.86 10.18
CA GLN A 65 14.62 1.56 9.14
C GLN A 65 15.11 3.02 9.00
N THR A 66 15.34 3.70 10.12
CA THR A 66 15.80 5.10 10.12
C THR A 66 17.23 5.20 9.58
N SER A 67 18.16 4.42 10.12
CA SER A 67 19.57 4.44 9.67
C SER A 67 19.73 4.01 8.21
N TYR A 68 18.94 3.03 7.74
CA TYR A 68 18.95 2.65 6.33
C TYR A 68 18.49 3.79 5.42
N ALA A 69 17.40 4.49 5.77
CA ALA A 69 16.93 5.64 5.00
C ALA A 69 17.94 6.80 4.99
N GLU A 70 18.64 7.04 6.10
CA GLU A 70 19.71 8.04 6.16
C GLU A 70 20.86 7.72 5.19
N GLN A 71 21.28 6.46 5.15
CA GLN A 71 22.32 5.99 4.22
C GLN A 71 21.86 6.04 2.76
N MET A 72 20.55 5.86 2.51
CA MET A 72 19.97 5.86 1.17
C MET A 72 19.55 7.23 0.65
N ARG A 73 19.65 8.28 1.49
CA ARG A 73 19.33 9.67 1.12
C ARG A 73 20.02 10.16 -0.17
N PRO A 74 21.31 9.84 -0.46
CA PRO A 74 21.95 10.24 -1.70
C PRO A 74 21.31 9.64 -2.96
N PHE A 75 20.60 8.51 -2.84
CA PHE A 75 19.89 7.85 -3.93
C PHE A 75 18.43 8.34 -4.07
N GLY A 76 18.04 9.37 -3.31
CA GLY A 76 16.68 9.93 -3.35
C GLY A 76 15.62 9.09 -2.61
N LEU A 77 16.04 8.07 -1.85
CA LEU A 77 15.12 7.27 -1.04
C LEU A 77 14.88 7.94 0.31
N SER A 78 13.63 7.88 0.78
CA SER A 78 13.20 8.42 2.07
C SER A 78 12.68 7.31 2.98
N ARG A 79 12.64 7.60 4.29
CA ARG A 79 12.08 6.68 5.29
C ARG A 79 10.58 6.49 5.06
N GLY A 80 10.09 5.27 5.28
CA GLY A 80 8.66 5.00 5.38
C GLY A 80 8.01 5.68 6.59
N VAL A 81 6.67 5.63 6.65
CA VAL A 81 5.87 6.23 7.75
C VAL A 81 6.23 5.58 9.08
N GLN A 82 6.57 6.40 10.10
CA GLN A 82 6.81 5.90 11.46
C GLN A 82 5.51 5.42 12.09
N GLY A 83 5.54 4.25 12.73
CA GLY A 83 4.34 3.65 13.33
C GLY A 83 3.30 3.18 12.30
N SER A 84 3.71 2.87 11.07
CA SER A 84 2.81 2.34 10.05
C SER A 84 2.07 1.10 10.55
N GLU A 85 0.74 1.10 10.41
CA GLU A 85 -0.13 -0.06 10.70
C GLU A 85 -0.24 -1.03 9.51
N ALA A 86 0.51 -0.77 8.43
CA ALA A 86 0.53 -1.63 7.26
C ALA A 86 0.99 -3.04 7.63
N LYS A 87 0.18 -4.05 7.26
CA LYS A 87 0.53 -5.46 7.47
C LYS A 87 1.28 -5.98 6.25
N HIS A 88 2.32 -6.77 6.51
CA HIS A 88 3.01 -7.50 5.45
C HIS A 88 2.02 -8.43 4.74
N ARG A 89 2.06 -8.44 3.42
CA ARG A 89 1.29 -9.31 2.53
C ARG A 89 2.27 -10.16 1.73
N THR A 90 1.89 -11.40 1.43
CA THR A 90 2.69 -12.22 0.52
C THR A 90 2.61 -11.68 -0.91
N ASN A 91 3.62 -11.95 -1.74
CA ASN A 91 3.63 -11.48 -3.14
C ASN A 91 2.38 -11.94 -3.90
N MET A 92 1.95 -13.19 -3.69
CA MET A 92 0.75 -13.73 -4.34
C MET A 92 -0.53 -12.99 -3.90
N GLU A 93 -0.68 -12.69 -2.62
CA GLU A 93 -1.81 -11.89 -2.11
C GLU A 93 -1.79 -10.48 -2.69
N TYR A 94 -0.62 -9.83 -2.70
CA TYR A 94 -0.45 -8.50 -3.27
C TYR A 94 -0.87 -8.44 -4.74
N TYR A 95 -0.34 -9.34 -5.58
CA TYR A 95 -0.70 -9.38 -7.00
C TYR A 95 -2.18 -9.72 -7.23
N LYS A 96 -2.77 -10.60 -6.40
CA LYS A 96 -4.19 -10.93 -6.49
C LYS A 96 -5.08 -9.72 -6.19
N GLU A 97 -4.73 -8.95 -5.15
CA GLU A 97 -5.45 -7.73 -4.79
C GLU A 97 -5.28 -6.66 -5.88
N LEU A 98 -4.07 -6.46 -6.39
CA LEU A 98 -3.79 -5.52 -7.48
C LEU A 98 -4.61 -5.84 -8.73
N LEU A 99 -4.70 -7.12 -9.13
CA LEU A 99 -5.51 -7.56 -10.26
C LEU A 99 -7.01 -7.36 -10.02
N LYS A 100 -7.48 -7.47 -8.78
CA LYS A 100 -8.88 -7.22 -8.43
C LYS A 100 -9.19 -5.72 -8.47
N GLU A 101 -8.34 -4.90 -7.87
CA GLU A 101 -8.48 -3.44 -7.84
C GLU A 101 -8.43 -2.84 -9.24
N THR A 102 -7.51 -3.31 -10.09
CA THR A 102 -7.42 -2.86 -11.49
C THR A 102 -8.68 -3.19 -12.29
N LYS A 103 -9.21 -4.41 -12.17
CA LYS A 103 -10.49 -4.79 -12.81
C LYS A 103 -11.66 -3.95 -12.31
N GLN A 104 -11.72 -3.67 -11.02
CA GLN A 104 -12.78 -2.83 -10.44
C GLN A 104 -12.72 -1.40 -10.97
N LYS A 105 -11.51 -0.81 -11.04
CA LYS A 105 -11.32 0.53 -11.60
C LYS A 105 -11.71 0.62 -13.07
N GLN A 106 -11.41 -0.42 -13.86
CA GLN A 106 -11.83 -0.49 -15.27
C GLN A 106 -13.35 -0.48 -15.42
N LEU A 107 -14.06 -1.28 -14.61
CA LEU A 107 -15.53 -1.30 -14.62
C LEU A 107 -16.11 0.06 -14.19
N GLU A 108 -15.56 0.68 -13.14
CA GLU A 108 -16.00 2.00 -12.69
C GLU A 108 -15.75 3.08 -13.74
N GLU A 109 -14.61 3.03 -14.44
CA GLU A 109 -14.30 3.92 -15.55
C GLU A 109 -15.29 3.74 -16.71
N GLU A 110 -15.63 2.51 -17.09
CA GLU A 110 -16.64 2.24 -18.11
C GLU A 110 -18.02 2.80 -17.73
N GLU A 111 -18.45 2.61 -16.48
CA GLU A 111 -19.70 3.16 -15.97
C GLU A 111 -19.71 4.70 -15.98
N LEU A 112 -18.59 5.32 -15.58
CA LEU A 112 -18.45 6.78 -15.60
C LEU A 112 -18.49 7.32 -17.03
N ILE A 113 -17.83 6.67 -17.98
CA ILE A 113 -17.88 7.03 -19.40
C ILE A 113 -19.31 6.96 -19.93
N GLN A 114 -20.08 5.94 -19.55
CA GLN A 114 -21.50 5.84 -19.93
C GLN A 114 -22.34 6.97 -19.35
N LYS A 115 -22.19 7.28 -18.05
CA LYS A 115 -22.89 8.39 -17.39
C LYS A 115 -22.56 9.74 -18.03
N VAL A 116 -21.29 9.99 -18.34
CA VAL A 116 -20.87 11.23 -19.03
C VAL A 116 -21.56 11.35 -20.39
N ARG A 117 -21.58 10.26 -21.19
CA ARG A 117 -22.29 10.26 -22.50
C ARG A 117 -23.78 10.52 -22.37
N GLU A 118 -24.44 9.99 -21.34
CA GLU A 118 -25.86 10.23 -21.09
C GLU A 118 -26.13 11.68 -20.71
N LEU A 119 -25.32 12.25 -19.83
CA LEU A 119 -25.41 13.66 -19.43
C LEU A 119 -25.15 14.60 -20.62
N GLU A 120 -24.18 14.30 -21.47
CA GLU A 120 -23.93 15.05 -22.71
C GLU A 120 -25.15 15.03 -23.65
N LYS A 121 -25.82 13.87 -23.80
CA LYS A 121 -27.06 13.77 -24.56
C LYS A 121 -28.18 14.61 -23.94
N GLN A 122 -28.35 14.57 -22.62
CA GLN A 122 -29.35 15.38 -21.92
C GLN A 122 -29.07 16.88 -22.04
N ALA A 123 -27.82 17.30 -21.86
CA ALA A 123 -27.39 18.68 -22.04
C ALA A 123 -27.59 19.15 -23.49
N GLY A 124 -27.30 18.28 -24.47
CA GLY A 124 -27.59 18.52 -25.88
C GLY A 124 -29.09 18.75 -26.14
N LYS A 125 -29.96 17.89 -25.58
CA LYS A 125 -31.43 18.07 -25.66
C LYS A 125 -31.89 19.38 -25.04
N LEU A 126 -31.40 19.73 -23.85
CA LEU A 126 -31.72 20.99 -23.17
C LEU A 126 -31.28 22.21 -23.98
N ARG A 127 -30.10 22.15 -24.60
CA ARG A 127 -29.59 23.21 -25.48
C ARG A 127 -30.43 23.39 -26.74
N VAL A 128 -30.89 22.30 -27.36
CA VAL A 128 -31.82 22.34 -28.50
C VAL A 128 -33.18 22.89 -28.08
N LYS A 129 -33.73 22.45 -26.94
CA LYS A 129 -34.97 23.02 -26.38
C LYS A 129 -34.81 24.53 -26.13
N GLY A 130 -33.75 24.96 -25.45
CA GLY A 130 -33.51 26.39 -25.18
C GLY A 130 -33.38 27.25 -26.44
N THR A 131 -32.74 26.73 -27.50
CA THR A 131 -32.65 27.43 -28.79
C THR A 131 -34.01 27.49 -29.51
N LEU A 132 -34.79 26.41 -29.49
CA LEU A 132 -36.16 26.41 -30.04
C LEU A 132 -37.08 27.38 -29.29
N TYR A 133 -37.03 27.40 -27.95
CA TYR A 133 -37.80 28.36 -27.14
C TYR A 133 -37.43 29.82 -27.46
N SER A 134 -36.14 30.10 -27.73
CA SER A 134 -35.70 31.45 -28.13
C SER A 134 -36.16 31.87 -29.54
N LEU A 135 -36.37 30.92 -30.45
CA LEU A 135 -36.74 31.16 -31.85
C LEU A 135 -38.25 31.24 -32.07
N PHE A 136 -39.03 30.40 -31.37
CA PHE A 136 -40.46 30.23 -31.63
C PHE A 136 -41.37 30.78 -30.52
N GLY A 137 -40.83 31.11 -29.34
CA GLY A 137 -41.60 31.65 -28.21
C GLY A 137 -42.47 30.59 -27.50
N ASN A 138 -42.68 30.77 -26.20
CA ASN A 138 -43.23 29.75 -25.30
C ASN A 138 -44.62 29.19 -25.70
N SER A 139 -45.47 30.00 -26.35
CA SER A 139 -46.88 29.63 -26.59
C SER A 139 -47.13 28.64 -27.73
N GLU A 140 -46.22 28.55 -28.70
CA GLU A 140 -46.35 27.66 -29.88
C GLU A 140 -45.76 26.27 -29.59
N LEU A 141 -44.67 26.20 -28.81
CA LEU A 141 -44.02 24.95 -28.44
C LEU A 141 -44.82 24.13 -27.43
N ASP A 142 -45.43 24.77 -26.41
CA ASP A 142 -46.24 24.06 -25.41
C ASP A 142 -47.50 23.40 -26.03
N LYS A 143 -48.07 24.01 -27.09
CA LYS A 143 -49.19 23.44 -27.85
C LYS A 143 -48.76 22.28 -28.76
N ALA A 144 -47.50 22.27 -29.21
CA ALA A 144 -46.95 21.21 -30.03
C ALA A 144 -46.55 19.99 -29.19
N GLU A 145 -45.99 20.19 -27.98
CA GLU A 145 -45.68 19.10 -27.06
C GLU A 145 -46.96 18.36 -26.59
N GLN A 146 -48.04 19.08 -26.28
CA GLN A 146 -49.34 18.47 -25.90
C GLN A 146 -49.99 17.62 -27.00
N ARG A 147 -49.67 17.85 -28.28
CA ARG A 147 -50.20 17.06 -29.42
C ARG A 147 -49.39 15.80 -29.73
N ILE A 148 -48.19 15.67 -29.16
CA ILE A 148 -47.30 14.52 -29.37
C ILE A 148 -47.47 13.47 -28.26
N GLU A 149 -48.02 13.85 -27.10
CA GLU A 149 -48.33 12.94 -25.98
C GLU A 149 -49.73 12.30 -26.03
N GLU A 150 -50.60 12.68 -26.98
CA GLU A 150 -51.83 11.95 -27.35
C GLU A 150 -51.57 10.86 -28.41
#